data_AF-A0A6S6TYW0-F1
#
_entry.id   AF-A0A6S6TYW0-F1
#
_cell.length_a   1.000
_cell.length_b   1.000
_cell.length_c   1.000
_cell.angle_alpha   90.00
_cell.angle_beta   90.00
_cell.angle_gamma   90.00
#
_symmetry.space_group_name_H-M   'P 1'
#
loop_
_entity.id
_entity.type
_entity.pdbx_description
1 polymer ?
#
loop_
_entity_poly.entity_id
_entity_poly.type
_entity_poly.pdbx_seq_one_letter_code
_entity_poly.pdbx_strand_id
1 'polypeptide(L)'
;MKRTQAGFTIVEVLISITLLALVLMALYKSADLMRASNLHLFNYLQKASTTLKGSTTLYKDLMHADHNISINSEEKFHRLTIYNTSHSLYGLAQAKVVWLVYKNDNTLLRVEGGKYNIPLKNEERAEIDVIAKNLKLFKIYKSKKKDKILAIIQIKGQNPQLFMSQNIAEAPPKRPDTNATSTNPAGTSNPATNNQNGIAGNPAK
;
A
#
# COMPACT_ATOMS: atom_id res chain seq x y z
N MET A 1 41.03 72.77 -29.60
CA MET A 1 41.56 71.39 -29.50
C MET A 1 40.58 70.44 -30.18
N LYS A 2 40.93 69.87 -31.35
CA LYS A 2 40.10 68.87 -32.04
C LYS A 2 40.25 67.53 -31.33
N ARG A 3 39.16 66.97 -30.79
CA ARG A 3 39.12 65.59 -30.29
C ARG A 3 39.12 64.64 -31.50
N THR A 4 40.19 63.90 -31.71
CA THR A 4 40.23 62.77 -32.63
C THR A 4 39.49 61.60 -31.97
N GLN A 5 38.31 61.25 -32.49
CA GLN A 5 37.65 60.01 -32.11
C GLN A 5 38.38 58.86 -32.83
N ALA A 6 39.02 57.97 -32.07
CA ALA A 6 39.60 56.75 -32.61
C ALA A 6 38.45 55.78 -32.94
N GLY A 7 38.20 55.55 -34.22
CA GLY A 7 37.24 54.56 -34.68
C GLY A 7 37.81 53.15 -34.61
N PHE A 8 36.98 52.17 -34.26
CA PHE A 8 37.35 50.76 -34.29
C PHE A 8 37.68 50.31 -35.72
N THR A 9 38.72 49.49 -35.86
CA THR A 9 39.07 48.91 -37.16
C THR A 9 38.17 47.72 -37.48
N ILE A 10 37.88 47.51 -38.78
CA ILE A 10 37.05 46.37 -39.24
C ILE A 10 37.61 45.03 -38.76
N VAL A 11 38.94 44.89 -38.73
CA VAL A 11 39.64 43.68 -38.26
C VAL A 11 39.34 43.40 -36.79
N GLU A 12 39.34 44.43 -35.95
CA GLU A 12 39.09 44.33 -34.51
C GLU A 12 37.63 43.96 -34.19
N VAL A 13 36.69 44.45 -35.01
CA VAL A 13 35.28 44.01 -34.97
C VAL A 13 35.15 42.53 -35.37
N LEU A 14 35.87 42.08 -36.42
CA LEU A 14 35.85 40.69 -36.86
C LEU A 14 36.40 39.74 -35.78
N ILE A 15 37.51 40.11 -35.13
CA ILE A 15 38.09 39.35 -34.03
C ILE A 15 37.11 39.30 -32.84
N SER A 16 36.45 40.41 -32.53
CA SER A 16 35.46 40.45 -31.45
C SER A 16 34.26 39.53 -31.70
N ILE A 17 33.73 39.49 -32.92
CA ILE A 17 32.60 38.62 -33.28
C ILE A 17 33.00 37.15 -33.22
N THR A 18 34.20 36.80 -33.71
CA THR A 18 34.68 35.41 -33.66
C THR A 18 34.92 34.93 -32.23
N LEU A 19 35.51 35.76 -31.37
CA LEU A 19 35.65 35.46 -29.94
C LEU A 19 34.28 35.34 -29.26
N LEU A 20 33.34 36.23 -29.55
CA LEU A 20 31.98 36.16 -29.01
C LEU A 20 31.27 34.87 -29.42
N ALA A 21 31.38 34.45 -30.68
CA ALA A 21 30.79 33.21 -31.17
C ALA A 21 31.35 31.97 -30.45
N LEU A 22 32.66 31.95 -30.19
CA LEU A 22 33.32 30.88 -29.44
C LEU A 22 32.80 30.82 -28.01
N VAL A 23 32.71 31.96 -27.33
CA VAL A 23 32.16 32.08 -25.96
C VAL A 23 30.71 31.61 -25.91
N LEU A 24 29.87 32.06 -26.86
CA LEU A 24 28.45 31.66 -26.92
C LEU A 24 28.30 30.14 -27.10
N MET A 25 29.14 29.51 -27.92
CA MET A 25 29.12 28.05 -28.10
C MET A 25 29.47 27.30 -26.79
N ALA A 26 30.48 27.78 -26.05
CA ALA A 26 30.86 27.21 -24.76
C ALA A 26 29.77 27.39 -23.71
N LEU A 27 29.11 28.56 -23.68
CA LEU A 27 28.01 28.85 -22.77
C LEU A 27 26.79 27.98 -23.05
N TYR A 28 26.43 27.81 -24.33
CA TYR A 28 25.29 26.97 -24.71
C TYR A 28 25.51 25.51 -24.28
N LYS A 29 26.71 24.95 -24.54
CA LYS A 29 27.06 23.61 -24.07
C LYS A 29 27.03 23.47 -22.54
N SER A 30 27.49 24.50 -21.83
CA SER A 30 27.47 24.51 -20.37
C SER A 30 26.04 24.56 -19.82
N ALA A 31 25.17 25.35 -20.43
CA ALA A 31 23.76 25.44 -20.06
C ALA A 31 23.03 24.11 -20.31
N ASP A 32 23.27 23.46 -21.46
CA ASP A 32 22.70 22.16 -21.78
C ASP A 32 23.15 21.08 -20.79
N LEU A 33 24.45 21.04 -20.47
CA LEU A 33 24.98 20.11 -19.48
C LEU A 33 24.36 20.33 -18.10
N MET A 34 24.22 21.59 -17.67
CA MET A 34 23.58 21.93 -16.40
C MET A 34 22.11 21.51 -16.38
N ARG A 35 21.39 21.73 -17.48
CA ARG A 35 19.99 21.30 -17.62
C ARG A 35 19.85 19.79 -17.53
N ALA A 36 20.71 19.03 -18.22
CA ALA A 36 20.72 17.58 -18.17
C ALA A 36 21.05 17.05 -16.77
N SER A 37 22.04 17.66 -16.09
CA SER A 37 22.41 17.32 -14.72
C SER A 37 21.27 17.57 -13.74
N ASN A 38 20.61 18.73 -13.82
CA ASN A 38 19.48 19.07 -12.97
C ASN A 38 18.30 18.12 -13.20
N LEU A 39 18.02 17.76 -14.45
CA LEU A 39 16.97 16.78 -14.77
C LEU A 39 17.28 15.41 -14.17
N HIS A 40 18.54 14.97 -14.27
CA HIS A 40 18.97 13.71 -13.67
C HIS A 40 18.82 13.72 -12.14
N LEU A 41 19.26 14.79 -11.48
CA LEU A 41 19.13 14.95 -10.03
C LEU A 41 17.66 14.98 -9.60
N PHE A 42 16.82 15.75 -10.29
CA PHE A 42 15.39 15.81 -10.04
C PHE A 42 14.73 14.43 -10.15
N ASN A 43 15.05 13.68 -11.21
CA ASN A 43 14.53 12.32 -11.39
C ASN A 43 14.99 11.36 -10.28
N TYR A 44 16.23 11.50 -9.81
CA TYR A 44 16.74 10.72 -8.69
C TYR A 44 15.99 11.06 -7.39
N LEU A 45 15.83 12.35 -7.08
CA LEU A 45 15.11 12.81 -5.89
C LEU A 45 13.63 12.40 -5.92
N GLN A 46 12.97 12.50 -7.08
CA GLN A 46 11.59 12.08 -7.25
C GLN A 46 11.43 10.57 -6.98
N LYS A 47 12.35 9.74 -7.48
CA LYS A 47 12.37 8.30 -7.19
C LYS A 47 12.61 8.02 -5.71
N ALA A 48 13.56 8.70 -5.07
CA ALA A 48 13.83 8.51 -3.64
C ALA A 48 12.63 8.93 -2.78
N SER A 49 12.00 10.06 -3.09
CA SER A 49 10.83 10.60 -2.40
C SER A 49 9.61 9.69 -2.52
N THR A 50 9.32 9.17 -3.73
CA THR A 50 8.21 8.23 -3.95
C THR A 50 8.42 6.92 -3.19
N THR A 51 9.63 6.35 -3.21
CA THR A 51 9.95 5.15 -2.42
C THR A 51 9.80 5.41 -0.92
N LEU A 52 10.31 6.54 -0.42
CA LEU A 52 10.19 6.90 1.00
C LEU A 52 8.73 7.11 1.42
N LYS A 53 7.92 7.76 0.58
CA LYS A 53 6.47 7.91 0.81
C LYS A 53 5.81 6.54 0.92
N GLY A 54 6.12 5.61 0.01
CA GLY A 54 5.59 4.24 0.08
C GLY A 54 5.94 3.50 1.38
N SER A 55 7.22 3.52 1.76
CA SER A 55 7.70 2.86 2.98
C SER A 55 7.12 3.49 4.25
N THR A 56 7.03 4.82 4.30
CA THR A 56 6.43 5.54 5.44
C THR A 56 4.93 5.29 5.54
N THR A 57 4.21 5.23 4.43
CA THR A 57 2.78 4.84 4.42
C THR A 57 2.60 3.41 4.93
N LEU A 58 3.39 2.44 4.45
CA LEU A 58 3.31 1.06 4.94
C LEU A 58 3.65 0.97 6.43
N TYR A 59 4.67 1.71 6.88
CA TYR A 59 5.02 1.78 8.30
C TYR A 59 3.85 2.31 9.15
N LYS A 60 3.20 3.40 8.72
CA LYS A 60 2.02 3.95 9.40
C LYS A 60 0.84 2.99 9.38
N ASP A 61 0.57 2.35 8.24
CA ASP A 61 -0.49 1.34 8.13
C ASP A 61 -0.28 0.23 9.16
N LEU A 62 0.97 -0.24 9.36
CA LEU A 62 1.34 -1.27 10.34
C LEU A 62 1.32 -0.77 11.79
N MET A 63 1.67 0.48 12.05
CA MET A 63 1.64 1.08 13.40
C MET A 63 0.21 1.30 13.90
N HIS A 64 -0.68 1.69 13.00
CA HIS A 64 -2.09 1.96 13.28
C HIS A 64 -3.00 0.75 13.04
N ALA A 65 -2.42 -0.37 12.60
CA ALA A 65 -3.11 -1.64 12.43
C ALA A 65 -3.53 -2.21 13.78
N ASP A 66 -4.67 -2.90 13.78
CA ASP A 66 -5.01 -3.82 14.84
C ASP A 66 -4.16 -5.10 14.78
N HIS A 67 -4.49 -6.05 15.65
CA HIS A 67 -3.86 -7.38 15.68
C HIS A 67 -4.22 -8.25 14.45
N ASN A 68 -5.20 -7.85 13.64
CA ASN A 68 -5.74 -8.64 12.54
C ASN A 68 -5.00 -8.35 11.23
N ILE A 69 -3.77 -8.84 11.18
CA ILE A 69 -2.91 -8.75 10.00
C ILE A 69 -2.72 -10.15 9.42
N SER A 70 -3.00 -10.33 8.13
CA SER A 70 -2.68 -11.55 7.39
C SER A 70 -1.54 -11.30 6.41
N ILE A 71 -0.59 -12.23 6.33
CA ILE A 71 0.49 -12.22 5.35
C ILE A 71 0.35 -13.50 4.55
N ASN A 72 0.08 -13.36 3.27
CA ASN A 72 0.19 -14.46 2.33
C ASN A 72 1.59 -14.42 1.70
N SER A 73 2.40 -15.41 2.05
CA SER A 73 3.76 -15.56 1.56
C SER A 73 3.74 -16.29 0.21
N GLU A 74 3.79 -15.53 -0.88
CA GLU A 74 4.13 -16.06 -2.20
C GLU A 74 5.66 -15.97 -2.40
N GLU A 75 6.24 -16.72 -3.34
CA GLU A 75 7.71 -16.88 -3.44
C GLU A 75 8.51 -15.55 -3.50
N LYS A 76 8.10 -14.61 -4.36
CA LYS A 76 8.78 -13.33 -4.59
C LYS A 76 8.09 -12.11 -3.98
N PHE A 77 6.76 -12.12 -3.93
CA PHE A 77 5.96 -10.96 -3.52
C PHE A 77 4.91 -11.39 -2.49
N HIS A 78 5.06 -10.95 -1.25
CA HIS A 78 4.06 -11.21 -0.23
C HIS A 78 2.84 -10.32 -0.47
N ARG A 79 1.66 -10.81 -0.09
CA ARG A 79 0.46 -9.97 0.05
C ARG A 79 0.21 -9.75 1.52
N LEU A 80 0.07 -8.49 1.91
CA LEU A 80 -0.27 -8.08 3.26
C LEU A 80 -1.69 -7.57 3.29
N THR A 81 -2.49 -8.09 4.20
CA THR A 81 -3.85 -7.64 4.46
C THR A 81 -3.94 -7.19 5.90
N ILE A 82 -4.27 -5.92 6.09
CA ILE A 82 -4.59 -5.32 7.38
C ILE A 82 -6.10 -5.14 7.38
N TYR A 83 -6.79 -5.89 8.24
CA TYR A 83 -8.25 -5.87 8.23
C TYR A 83 -8.82 -4.61 8.87
N ASN A 84 -8.11 -4.03 9.83
CA ASN A 84 -8.51 -2.78 10.47
C ASN A 84 -7.28 -1.92 10.74
N THR A 85 -7.29 -0.69 10.24
CA THR A 85 -6.31 0.34 10.60
C THR A 85 -7.01 1.69 10.74
N SER A 86 -6.53 2.49 11.69
CA SER A 86 -6.95 3.89 11.83
C SER A 86 -6.23 4.83 10.88
N HIS A 87 -5.21 4.34 10.15
CA HIS A 87 -4.50 5.10 9.14
C HIS A 87 -5.20 4.96 7.78
N SER A 88 -6.07 5.92 7.47
CA SER A 88 -6.76 6.04 6.19
C SER A 88 -6.20 7.23 5.39
N LEU A 89 -5.97 7.03 4.10
CA LEU A 89 -5.64 8.12 3.18
C LEU A 89 -6.89 8.85 2.65
N TYR A 90 -8.07 8.23 2.80
CA TYR A 90 -9.34 8.71 2.26
C TYR A 90 -10.38 9.06 3.33
N GLY A 91 -9.96 9.24 4.59
CA GLY A 91 -10.82 9.72 5.67
C GLY A 91 -11.76 8.68 6.30
N LEU A 92 -11.50 7.38 6.11
CA LEU A 92 -12.23 6.31 6.79
C LEU A 92 -11.77 6.20 8.25
N ALA A 93 -12.73 6.13 9.18
CA ALA A 93 -12.43 5.93 10.60
C ALA A 93 -11.72 4.60 10.88
N GLN A 94 -12.10 3.56 10.12
CA GLN A 94 -11.48 2.25 10.11
C GLN A 94 -11.43 1.75 8.68
N ALA A 95 -10.22 1.47 8.19
CA ALA A 95 -10.00 1.01 6.84
C ALA A 95 -9.45 -0.42 6.82
N LYS A 96 -9.88 -1.19 5.82
CA LYS A 96 -9.20 -2.40 5.38
C LYS A 96 -8.17 -2.00 4.33
N VAL A 97 -6.91 -2.35 4.57
CA VAL A 97 -5.80 -2.03 3.66
C VAL A 97 -5.14 -3.31 3.18
N VAL A 98 -4.99 -3.46 1.86
CA VAL A 98 -4.28 -4.58 1.26
C VAL A 98 -3.12 -4.06 0.43
N TRP A 99 -1.93 -4.52 0.76
CA TRP A 99 -0.71 -4.34 -0.02
C TRP A 99 -0.49 -5.57 -0.87
N LEU A 100 -0.44 -5.37 -2.19
CA LEU A 100 -0.25 -6.44 -3.15
C LEU A 100 0.60 -5.98 -4.32
N VAL A 101 1.24 -6.93 -5.00
CA VAL A 101 2.00 -6.65 -6.22
C VAL A 101 1.17 -7.08 -7.43
N TYR A 102 0.82 -6.12 -8.27
CA TYR A 102 0.18 -6.40 -9.54
C TYR A 102 1.23 -6.96 -10.51
N LYS A 103 0.88 -8.06 -11.18
CA LYS A 103 1.81 -8.82 -12.04
C LYS A 103 2.31 -7.99 -13.22
N ASN A 104 1.48 -7.08 -13.74
CA ASN A 104 1.91 -6.18 -14.79
C ASN A 104 2.86 -5.13 -14.22
N ASP A 105 4.05 -5.03 -14.80
CA ASP A 105 5.17 -4.16 -14.37
C ASP A 105 5.67 -4.37 -12.93
N ASN A 106 5.28 -5.46 -12.25
CA ASN A 106 5.54 -5.69 -10.83
C ASN A 106 5.25 -4.43 -10.00
N THR A 107 4.01 -3.96 -10.06
CA THR A 107 3.60 -2.70 -9.42
C THR A 107 3.08 -2.96 -8.02
N LEU A 108 3.70 -2.35 -7.00
CA LEU A 108 3.20 -2.38 -5.63
C LEU A 108 1.99 -1.44 -5.53
N LEU A 109 0.86 -2.03 -5.16
CA LEU A 109 -0.40 -1.35 -4.96
C LEU A 109 -0.78 -1.39 -3.49
N ARG A 110 -1.35 -0.28 -3.03
CA ARG A 110 -2.07 -0.19 -1.76
C ARG A 110 -3.55 -0.03 -2.10
N VAL A 111 -4.36 -0.99 -1.70
CA VAL A 111 -5.81 -0.97 -1.87
C VAL A 111 -6.44 -0.61 -0.53
N GLU A 112 -7.27 0.42 -0.49
CA GLU A 112 -7.94 0.88 0.72
C GLU A 112 -9.45 0.89 0.52
N GLY A 113 -10.21 0.46 1.53
CA GLY A 113 -11.66 0.55 1.51
C GLY A 113 -12.28 0.06 2.81
N GLY A 114 -13.59 0.12 2.91
CA GLY A 114 -14.32 -0.40 4.08
C GLY A 114 -14.42 -1.92 4.06
N LYS A 115 -15.38 -2.44 3.28
CA LYS A 115 -15.62 -3.88 3.13
C LYS A 115 -15.46 -4.24 1.65
N TYR A 116 -14.34 -4.89 1.32
CA TYR A 116 -14.07 -5.41 -0.01
C TYR A 116 -13.26 -6.70 0.07
N ASN A 117 -13.23 -7.45 -1.01
CA ASN A 117 -12.42 -8.65 -1.18
C ASN A 117 -11.50 -8.49 -2.39
N ILE A 118 -10.45 -9.30 -2.45
CA ILE A 118 -9.58 -9.35 -3.63
C ILE A 118 -9.67 -10.75 -4.20
N PRO A 119 -10.05 -10.93 -5.48
CA PRO A 119 -10.39 -9.88 -6.46
C PRO A 119 -11.68 -9.11 -6.12
N LEU A 120 -11.74 -7.83 -6.52
CA LEU A 120 -12.88 -6.95 -6.27
C LEU A 120 -14.12 -7.43 -7.03
N LYS A 121 -15.28 -7.35 -6.39
CA LYS A 121 -16.59 -7.57 -7.03
C LYS A 121 -17.15 -6.26 -7.56
N ASN A 122 -18.11 -6.33 -8.48
CA ASN A 122 -18.67 -5.15 -9.17
C ASN A 122 -19.26 -4.10 -8.21
N GLU A 123 -19.79 -4.54 -7.06
CA GLU A 123 -20.44 -3.70 -6.07
C GLU A 123 -19.47 -3.20 -4.99
N GLU A 124 -18.26 -3.76 -4.92
CA GLU A 124 -17.26 -3.40 -3.91
C GLU A 124 -16.50 -2.16 -4.35
N ARG A 125 -16.43 -1.15 -3.47
CA ARG A 125 -15.67 0.08 -3.70
C ARG A 125 -14.39 0.05 -2.87
N ALA A 126 -13.27 0.21 -3.55
CA ALA A 126 -11.96 0.35 -2.95
C ALA A 126 -11.11 1.31 -3.80
N GLU A 127 -10.35 2.14 -3.12
CA GLU A 127 -9.39 3.06 -3.72
C GLU A 127 -8.05 2.34 -3.92
N ILE A 128 -7.38 2.59 -5.04
CA ILE A 128 -6.13 1.91 -5.40
C ILE A 128 -5.04 2.96 -5.62
N ASP A 129 -4.04 2.94 -4.74
CA ASP A 129 -2.85 3.75 -4.86
C ASP A 129 -1.70 2.98 -5.49
N VAL A 130 -1.08 3.57 -6.50
CA VAL A 130 0.18 3.07 -7.07
C VAL A 130 1.34 3.58 -6.23
N ILE A 131 2.02 2.68 -5.51
CA ILE A 131 3.11 3.05 -4.61
C ILE A 131 4.45 3.02 -5.32
N ALA A 132 4.74 1.93 -6.04
CA ALA A 132 6.01 1.76 -6.74
C ALA A 132 5.86 0.83 -7.94
N LYS A 133 6.61 1.08 -9.01
CA LYS A 133 6.68 0.21 -10.20
C LYS A 133 8.02 -0.52 -10.25
N ASN A 134 8.11 -1.61 -11.02
CA ASN A 134 9.33 -2.39 -11.23
C ASN A 134 9.92 -2.95 -9.92
N LEU A 135 9.05 -3.52 -9.07
CA LEU A 135 9.49 -4.18 -7.85
C LEU A 135 10.33 -5.41 -8.17
N LYS A 136 11.43 -5.57 -7.43
CA LYS A 136 12.27 -6.77 -7.41
C LYS A 136 11.89 -7.68 -6.23
N LEU A 137 11.53 -7.11 -5.09
CA LEU A 137 11.21 -7.84 -3.87
C LEU A 137 10.18 -7.08 -3.04
N PHE A 138 9.20 -7.81 -2.52
CA PHE A 138 8.34 -7.35 -1.43
C PHE A 138 8.10 -8.50 -0.47
N LYS A 139 8.69 -8.42 0.71
CA LYS A 139 8.58 -9.47 1.72
C LYS A 139 8.29 -8.88 3.08
N ILE A 140 7.42 -9.56 3.80
CA ILE A 140 7.01 -9.17 5.14
C ILE A 140 7.13 -10.40 6.02
N TYR A 141 7.88 -10.27 7.11
CA TYR A 141 8.12 -11.33 8.07
C TYR A 141 7.53 -10.94 9.42
N LYS A 142 6.88 -11.89 10.08
CA LYS A 142 6.41 -11.75 11.46
C LYS A 142 7.35 -12.49 12.41
N SER A 143 7.61 -11.88 13.56
CA SER A 143 8.25 -12.54 14.69
C SER A 143 7.42 -13.73 15.16
N LYS A 144 8.07 -14.75 15.74
CA LYS A 144 7.40 -15.90 16.36
C LYS A 144 6.43 -15.48 17.46
N LYS A 145 6.76 -14.41 18.19
CA LYS A 145 5.92 -13.82 19.25
C LYS A 145 4.86 -12.86 18.71
N LYS A 146 4.80 -12.64 17.39
CA LYS A 146 3.85 -11.73 16.69
C LYS A 146 3.90 -10.26 17.12
N ASP A 147 4.90 -9.89 17.90
CA ASP A 147 5.17 -8.55 18.44
C ASP A 147 5.93 -7.63 17.47
N LYS A 148 6.57 -8.21 16.44
CA LYS A 148 7.41 -7.51 15.47
C LYS A 148 7.10 -7.92 14.04
N ILE A 149 7.12 -6.94 13.14
CA ILE A 149 7.03 -7.13 11.69
C ILE A 149 8.22 -6.47 11.00
N LEU A 150 8.95 -7.26 10.21
CA LEU A 150 9.99 -6.76 9.30
C LEU A 150 9.42 -6.67 7.89
N ALA A 151 9.43 -5.48 7.31
CA ALA A 151 9.09 -5.26 5.91
C ALA A 151 10.35 -4.98 5.10
N ILE A 152 10.43 -5.58 3.91
CA ILE A 152 11.50 -5.42 2.94
C ILE A 152 10.89 -5.05 1.59
N ILE A 153 11.29 -3.91 1.05
CA ILE A 153 10.88 -3.41 -0.27
C ILE A 153 12.15 -3.20 -1.10
N GLN A 154 12.22 -3.77 -2.30
CA GLN A 154 13.30 -3.52 -3.24
C GLN A 154 12.75 -3.19 -4.62
N ILE A 155 13.10 -2.01 -5.13
CA ILE A 155 12.79 -1.57 -6.49
C ILE A 155 14.02 -1.81 -7.37
N LYS A 156 13.82 -2.15 -8.65
CA LYS A 156 14.92 -2.33 -9.61
C LYS A 156 15.80 -1.07 -9.69
N GLY A 157 17.11 -1.23 -9.49
CA GLY A 157 18.08 -0.14 -9.53
C GLY A 157 18.18 0.70 -8.26
N GLN A 158 17.50 0.32 -7.17
CA GLN A 158 17.63 0.95 -5.86
C GLN A 158 18.11 -0.05 -4.80
N ASN A 159 18.70 0.47 -3.72
CA ASN A 159 19.05 -0.34 -2.56
C ASN A 159 17.78 -0.83 -1.85
N PRO A 160 17.77 -2.06 -1.29
CA PRO A 160 16.65 -2.54 -0.50
C PRO A 160 16.36 -1.61 0.69
N GLN A 161 15.08 -1.30 0.90
CA GLN A 161 14.61 -0.61 2.09
C GLN A 161 14.06 -1.63 3.07
N LEU A 162 14.58 -1.59 4.30
CA LEU A 162 14.19 -2.47 5.39
C LEU A 162 13.70 -1.61 6.54
N PHE A 163 12.57 -1.97 7.12
CA PHE A 163 12.13 -1.37 8.37
C PHE A 163 11.40 -2.38 9.24
N MET A 164 11.52 -2.18 10.55
CA MET A 164 10.91 -3.02 11.57
C MET A 164 9.84 -2.21 12.31
N SER A 165 8.64 -2.76 12.38
CA SER A 165 7.58 -2.35 13.26
C SER A 165 7.63 -3.21 14.53
N GLN A 166 7.57 -2.59 15.70
CA GLN A 166 7.59 -3.25 17.01
C GLN A 166 6.35 -2.84 17.82
N ASN A 167 5.99 -3.63 18.84
CA ASN A 167 4.83 -3.39 19.70
C ASN A 167 3.49 -3.42 18.94
N ILE A 168 3.39 -4.30 17.95
CA ILE A 168 2.10 -4.55 17.31
C ILE A 168 1.23 -5.23 18.35
N ALA A 169 0.09 -4.61 18.68
CA ALA A 169 -0.80 -5.09 19.72
C ALA A 169 -1.18 -6.56 19.46
N GLU A 170 -1.01 -7.42 20.47
CA GLU A 170 -1.44 -8.81 20.38
C GLU A 170 -2.97 -8.88 20.41
N ALA A 171 -3.54 -9.88 19.71
CA ALA A 171 -4.97 -10.11 19.79
C ALA A 171 -5.33 -10.49 21.22
N PRO A 172 -6.37 -9.86 21.82
CA PRO A 172 -6.84 -10.29 23.13
C PRO A 172 -7.24 -11.78 23.05
N PRO A 173 -6.95 -12.59 24.08
CA PRO A 173 -7.26 -14.01 24.07
C PRO A 173 -8.74 -14.22 23.78
N LYS A 174 -9.03 -15.08 22.80
CA LYS A 174 -10.41 -15.45 22.43
C LYS A 174 -11.04 -16.04 23.69
N ARG A 175 -12.07 -15.39 24.23
CA ARG A 175 -12.83 -15.95 25.36
C ARG A 175 -13.42 -17.29 24.89
N PRO A 176 -13.27 -18.37 25.67
CA PRO A 176 -13.89 -19.63 25.31
C PRO A 176 -15.41 -19.42 25.26
N ASP A 177 -16.02 -19.81 24.14
CA ASP A 177 -17.46 -19.80 23.96
C ASP A 177 -18.08 -20.82 24.93
N THR A 178 -18.46 -20.37 26.12
CA THR A 178 -19.27 -21.15 27.05
C THR A 178 -20.69 -21.21 26.51
N ASN A 179 -20.94 -22.04 25.49
CA ASN A 179 -22.28 -22.49 25.11
C ASN A 179 -22.20 -23.73 24.19
N ALA A 180 -21.86 -24.87 24.80
CA ALA A 180 -22.22 -26.17 24.28
C ALA A 180 -22.47 -27.08 25.49
N THR A 181 -23.74 -27.21 25.89
CA THR A 181 -24.43 -28.43 26.38
C THR A 181 -25.73 -27.99 27.06
N SER A 182 -26.81 -27.83 26.29
CA SER A 182 -28.15 -28.15 26.80
C SER A 182 -28.64 -29.36 26.02
N THR A 183 -28.34 -30.53 26.56
CA THR A 183 -28.96 -31.79 26.19
C THR A 183 -30.48 -31.69 26.41
N ASN A 184 -31.23 -32.00 25.35
CA ASN A 184 -32.64 -32.40 25.41
C ASN A 184 -32.86 -33.46 26.51
N PRO A 185 -33.94 -33.37 27.30
CA PRO A 185 -34.54 -34.54 27.90
C PRO A 185 -35.80 -34.92 27.11
N ALA A 186 -35.69 -36.00 26.33
CA ALA A 186 -36.83 -36.77 25.89
C ALA A 186 -37.16 -37.81 26.98
N GLY A 187 -38.43 -37.87 27.38
CA GLY A 187 -39.07 -39.09 27.89
C GLY A 187 -39.05 -39.31 29.40
N THR A 188 -40.14 -38.91 30.07
CA THR A 188 -40.63 -39.65 31.24
C THR A 188 -42.13 -39.91 31.05
N SER A 189 -42.46 -41.19 31.04
CA SER A 189 -43.76 -41.83 30.96
C SER A 189 -44.73 -41.38 32.05
N ASN A 190 -45.96 -41.05 31.68
CA ASN A 190 -47.10 -40.90 32.59
C ASN A 190 -47.97 -42.17 32.55
N PRO A 191 -48.37 -42.76 33.69
CA PRO A 191 -49.26 -43.91 33.70
C PRO A 191 -50.73 -43.49 33.55
N ALA A 192 -51.49 -44.44 33.02
CA ALA A 192 -52.89 -44.36 32.65
C ALA A 192 -53.84 -43.95 33.78
N THR A 193 -54.82 -43.11 33.45
CA THR A 193 -56.13 -43.12 34.09
C THR A 193 -57.23 -43.32 33.05
N ASN A 194 -58.04 -44.28 33.40
CA ASN A 194 -59.13 -44.93 32.69
C ASN A 194 -60.37 -44.03 32.66
N ASN A 195 -61.03 -43.88 31.51
CA ASN A 195 -62.50 -43.78 31.51
C ASN A 195 -63.08 -44.17 30.13
N GLN A 196 -63.92 -45.20 30.17
CA GLN A 196 -64.74 -45.70 29.06
C GLN A 196 -66.08 -44.95 28.97
N ASN A 197 -66.72 -45.14 27.81
CA ASN A 197 -68.11 -44.84 27.40
C ASN A 197 -68.30 -43.48 26.69
N GLY A 198 -68.88 -43.39 25.50
CA GLY A 198 -69.45 -44.40 24.61
C GLY A 198 -70.17 -43.73 23.42
N ILE A 199 -70.13 -44.42 22.27
CA ILE A 199 -71.19 -44.60 21.26
C ILE A 199 -71.56 -43.44 20.28
N ALA A 200 -71.69 -43.89 19.01
CA ALA A 200 -72.28 -43.30 17.80
C ALA A 200 -71.56 -42.09 17.19
N GLY A 201 -71.31 -41.98 15.90
CA GLY A 201 -71.76 -42.72 14.72
C GLY A 201 -71.42 -41.82 13.51
N ASN A 202 -70.81 -42.38 12.48
CA ASN A 202 -70.59 -41.76 11.15
C ASN A 202 -71.96 -41.66 10.41
N PRO A 203 -72.11 -41.13 9.17
CA PRO A 203 -71.16 -40.46 8.28
C PRO A 203 -71.68 -39.23 7.49
N ALA A 204 -70.75 -38.59 6.77
CA ALA A 204 -70.87 -38.02 5.41
C ALA A 204 -72.13 -37.25 4.98
N LYS A 205 -71.94 -35.96 4.66
CA LYS A 205 -72.11 -35.42 3.31
C LYS A 205 -71.30 -34.13 3.14
#